data_AF-A0A815UUJ7-F1
#
_entry.id   AF-A0A815UUJ7-F1
#
_cell.length_a   1.000
_cell.length_b   1.000
_cell.length_c   1.000
_cell.angle_alpha   90.00
_cell.angle_beta   90.00
_cell.angle_gamma   90.00
#
_symmetry.space_group_name_H-M   'P 1'
#
loop_
_entity.id
_entity.type
_entity.pdbx_description
1 polymer ?
#
loop_
_entity_poly.entity_id
_entity_poly.type
_entity_poly.pdbx_seq_one_letter_code
_entity_poly.pdbx_strand_id
1 'polypeptide(L)' 'DLAITNSGTNNILLLYGCGNGTFTDATSYPLGYDYLPYSLAITNLNQDKWMDIVIASYNADHIQTLVKMC' A
#
# COMPACT_ATOMS: atom_id res chain seq x y z
N ASP A 1 -6.40 -10.61 2.60
CA ASP A 1 -6.45 -9.20 2.16
C ASP A 1 -5.60 -8.99 0.92
N LEU A 2 -5.79 -7.86 0.25
CA LEU A 2 -5.10 -7.51 -0.99
C LEU A 2 -4.63 -6.05 -0.91
N ALA A 3 -3.37 -5.82 -1.26
CA ALA A 3 -2.80 -4.49 -1.42
C ALA A 3 -2.32 -4.32 -2.86
N ILE A 4 -2.67 -3.20 -3.50
CA ILE A 4 -2.38 -2.93 -4.90
C ILE A 4 -1.72 -1.56 -5.03
N THR A 5 -0.55 -1.49 -5.64
CA THR A 5 0.03 -0.22 -6.13
C THR A 5 -0.62 0.17 -7.45
N ASN A 6 -1.12 1.40 -7.55
CA ASN A 6 -1.67 1.94 -8.78
C ASN A 6 -0.93 3.21 -9.20
N SER A 7 -0.07 3.09 -10.22
CA SER A 7 0.71 4.19 -10.78
C SER A 7 -0.13 5.16 -11.61
N GLY A 8 -1.24 4.71 -12.21
CA GLY A 8 -2.11 5.56 -13.02
C GLY A 8 -2.81 6.65 -12.21
N THR A 9 -3.16 6.35 -10.95
CA THR A 9 -3.81 7.30 -10.02
C THR A 9 -2.94 7.65 -8.81
N ASN A 10 -1.66 7.25 -8.79
CA ASN A 10 -0.69 7.52 -7.72
C ASN A 10 -1.22 7.22 -6.30
N ASN A 11 -1.75 6.02 -6.09
CA ASN A 11 -2.31 5.57 -4.81
C ASN A 11 -2.05 4.08 -4.56
N ILE A 12 -2.25 3.67 -3.29
CA ILE A 12 -2.45 2.26 -2.92
C ILE A 12 -3.94 2.00 -2.75
N LEU A 13 -4.39 0.84 -3.21
CA LEU A 13 -5.71 0.29 -2.88
C LEU A 13 -5.55 -0.87 -1.90
N LEU A 14 -6.31 -0.84 -0.82
CA LEU A 14 -6.39 -1.92 0.15
C LEU A 14 -7.79 -2.53 0.13
N LEU A 15 -7.87 -3.85 -0.04
CA LEU A 15 -9.12 -4.59 -0.04
C LEU A 15 -9.06 -5.69 1.01
N TYR A 16 -10.01 -5.69 1.93
CA TYR A 16 -10.08 -6.70 2.99
C TYR A 16 -10.81 -7.94 2.49
N GLY A 17 -10.27 -9.11 2.79
CA GLY A 17 -10.83 -10.38 2.38
C GLY A 17 -12.04 -10.75 3.24
N CYS A 18 -13.14 -11.14 2.60
CA CYS A 18 -14.36 -11.56 3.29
C CYS A 18 -14.32 -13.03 3.76
N GLY A 19 -13.21 -13.75 3.54
CA GLY A 19 -13.04 -15.16 3.91
C GLY A 19 -13.67 -16.18 2.96
N ASN A 20 -14.39 -15.73 1.94
CA ASN A 20 -15.08 -16.56 0.93
C ASN A 20 -14.50 -16.39 -0.49
N GLY A 21 -13.29 -15.82 -0.60
CA GLY A 21 -12.66 -15.50 -1.88
C GLY A 21 -13.10 -14.17 -2.50
N THR A 22 -14.04 -13.43 -1.89
CA THR A 22 -14.38 -12.05 -2.29
C THR A 22 -13.65 -11.04 -1.40
N PHE A 23 -13.64 -9.78 -1.86
CA PHE A 23 -13.03 -8.66 -1.16
C PHE A 23 -14.06 -7.54 -0.96
N THR A 24 -13.86 -6.72 0.08
CA THR A 24 -14.61 -5.48 0.29
C THR A 24 -14.27 -4.44 -0.77
N ASP A 25 -15.00 -3.33 -0.76
CA ASP A 25 -14.63 -2.14 -1.51
C ASP A 25 -13.21 -1.69 -1.16
N ALA A 26 -12.53 -1.14 -2.17
CA ALA A 26 -11.15 -0.70 -2.04
C ALA A 26 -11.05 0.59 -1.22
N THR A 27 -10.23 0.58 -0.18
CA THR A 27 -9.79 1.78 0.53
C THR A 27 -8.59 2.38 -0.20
N SER A 28 -8.70 3.64 -0.62
CA SER A 28 -7.65 4.33 -1.39
C SER A 28 -6.77 5.19 -0.50
N TYR A 29 -5.46 4.99 -0.59
CA TYR A 29 -4.43 5.78 0.08
C TYR A 29 -3.60 6.55 -0.95
N PRO A 30 -3.85 7.86 -1.15
CA PRO A 30 -3.11 8.67 -2.10
C PRO A 30 -1.66 8.89 -1.64
N LEU A 31 -0.71 8.80 -2.58
CA LEU A 31 0.72 9.03 -2.33
C LEU A 31 1.15 10.48 -2.58
N GLY A 32 0.32 11.23 -3.31
CA GLY A 32 0.67 12.57 -3.80
C GLY A 32 1.08 12.53 -5.28
N TYR A 33 1.33 13.72 -5.82
CA TYR A 33 1.71 13.86 -7.23
C TYR A 33 3.10 13.27 -7.49
N ASP A 34 3.23 12.64 -8.66
CA ASP A 34 4.49 12.10 -9.19
C ASP A 34 5.21 11.02 -8.37
N TYR A 35 4.53 10.28 -7.49
CA TYR A 35 5.17 9.13 -6.82
C TYR A 35 5.46 7.96 -7.77
N LEU A 36 4.60 7.70 -8.76
CA LEU A 36 4.70 6.55 -9.67
C LEU A 36 5.06 5.24 -8.94
N PRO A 37 4.21 4.76 -8.00
CA PRO A 37 4.46 3.53 -7.27
C PRO A 37 4.52 2.34 -8.24
N TYR A 38 5.52 1.47 -8.07
CA TYR A 38 5.68 0.31 -8.95
C TYR A 38 5.76 -1.03 -8.21
N SER A 39 6.09 -0.99 -6.93
CA SER A 39 6.16 -2.19 -6.09
C SER A 39 5.82 -1.86 -4.65
N LEU A 40 5.31 -2.86 -3.93
CA LEU A 40 5.09 -2.79 -2.49
C LEU A 40 5.59 -4.06 -1.80
N ALA A 41 5.93 -3.93 -0.52
CA ALA A 41 6.21 -5.03 0.38
C ALA A 41 5.46 -4.81 1.70
N ILE A 42 5.06 -5.90 2.35
CA ILE A 42 4.33 -5.87 3.61
C ILE A 42 5.16 -6.62 4.65
N THR A 43 5.52 -5.94 5.74
CA THR A 43 6.29 -6.50 6.85
C THR A 43 6.08 -5.69 8.12
N ASN A 44 6.24 -6.28 9.30
CA ASN A 44 6.30 -5.53 10.55
C ASN A 44 7.73 -4.97 10.70
N LEU A 45 7.94 -3.76 10.18
CA LEU A 45 9.26 -3.14 10.08
C LEU A 45 9.70 -2.52 11.41
N ASN A 46 8.76 -1.98 12.18
CA ASN A 46 9.03 -1.24 13.42
C ASN A 46 8.80 -2.05 14.71
N GLN A 47 8.40 -3.32 14.59
CA GLN A 47 8.11 -4.26 15.68
C GLN A 47 6.92 -3.89 16.60
N ASP A 48 5.96 -3.10 16.13
CA ASP A 48 4.80 -2.65 16.93
C ASP A 48 3.57 -3.58 16.92
N LYS A 49 3.71 -4.76 16.30
CA LYS A 49 2.68 -5.80 16.08
C LYS A 49 1.70 -5.49 14.95
N TRP A 50 1.83 -4.35 14.29
CA TRP A 50 1.08 -4.03 13.09
C TRP A 50 1.93 -4.28 11.85
N MET A 51 1.29 -4.60 10.73
CA MET A 51 1.99 -4.75 9.47
C MET A 51 2.18 -3.37 8.86
N ASP A 52 3.41 -3.08 8.42
CA ASP A 52 3.75 -1.86 7.69
C ASP A 52 3.75 -2.16 6.17
N ILE A 53 3.35 -1.17 5.38
CA ILE A 53 3.52 -1.17 3.92
C ILE A 53 4.69 -0.28 3.53
N VAL A 54 5.63 -0.86 2.78
CA VAL A 54 6.75 -0.15 2.15
C VAL A 54 6.51 -0.08 0.65
N ILE A 55 6.75 1.08 0.05
CA ILE A 55 6.50 1.32 -1.37
C ILE A 55 7.80 1.72 -2.05
N ALA A 56 8.04 1.11 -3.20
CA ALA A 56 9.06 1.55 -4.12
C ALA A 56 8.42 2.38 -5.24
N SER A 57 9.02 3.53 -5.51
CA SER A 57 8.54 4.56 -6.41
C SER A 57 9.64 4.93 -7.41
N TYR A 58 9.28 5.20 -8.66
CA TYR A 58 10.26 5.54 -9.69
C TYR A 58 10.74 7.00 -9.62
N ASN A 59 9.84 7.90 -9.23
CA ASN A 59 10.08 9.35 -9.28
C ASN A 59 10.30 9.96 -7.90
N ALA A 60 9.91 9.27 -6.84
CA ALA A 60 10.35 9.65 -5.51
C ALA A 60 11.81 9.19 -5.40
N ASP A 61 12.75 10.13 -5.35
CA ASP A 61 14.15 9.86 -5.00
C ASP A 61 14.31 9.23 -3.59
N HIS A 62 13.21 8.86 -2.92
CA HIS A 62 13.11 8.33 -1.55
C HIS A 62 12.15 7.12 -1.49
N ILE A 63 12.51 6.14 -0.67
CA ILE A 63 11.61 5.05 -0.25
C ILE A 63 10.69 5.61 0.85
N GLN A 64 9.37 5.53 0.66
CA GLN A 64 8.40 6.00 1.65
C GLN A 64 7.68 4.80 2.30
N THR A 65 7.64 4.79 3.64
CA THR A 65 6.78 3.91 4.43
C THR A 65 5.44 4.62 4.58
N LEU A 66 4.35 4.07 4.02
CA LEU A 66 3.12 4.85 3.94
C LEU A 66 2.07 4.47 4.99
N VAL A 67 1.92 3.21 5.41
CA VAL A 67 0.72 2.87 6.19
C VAL A 67 0.99 1.76 7.19
N LYS A 68 0.54 2.00 8.43
CA LYS A 68 0.31 0.95 9.43
C LYS A 68 -1.08 0.37 9.23
N MET A 69 -1.18 -0.95 9.11
CA MET A 69 -2.46 -1.63 9.14
C MET A 69 -2.79 -1.99 10.59
N CYS A 70 -3.81 -1.34 11.18
CA CYS A 70 -4.39 -1.73 12.47
C CYS A 70 -5.26 -2.99 12.35
#